data_AF-A0A150PCR4-F1
#
_entry.id   AF-A0A150PCR4-F1
#
_cell.length_a   1.000
_cell.length_b   1.000
_cell.length_c   1.000
_cell.angle_alpha   90.00
_cell.angle_beta   90.00
_cell.angle_gamma   90.00
#
_symmetry.space_group_name_H-M   'P 1'
#
loop_
_entity.id
_entity.type
_entity.pdbx_description
1 polymer ?
#
loop_
_entity_poly.entity_id
_entity_poly.type
_entity_poly.pdbx_seq_one_letter_code
_entity_poly.pdbx_strand_id
1 'polypeptide(L)'
;MNSFTTRHRFVSTVLLLCAPLLAGACGEAGPEVDAVDSESEPAGLVSAAPGEIKGSKPGRCRPTGCSGQVCADQTVYTTCEWREEYACYGDHGICERDASGQCGWRQTPELVACLGGGGEEVPPVDELKRCVVTGCSGQVCADQTVYTTCEWREEYACYGKLGVCERDASGQCGWRDTPELDACLASASGSDI
;
A
#
# COMPACT_ATOMS: atom_id res chain seq x y z
N MET A 1 53.15 25.23 -33.78
CA MET A 1 53.40 23.90 -34.39
C MET A 1 52.11 23.09 -34.33
N ASN A 2 51.85 22.29 -35.38
CA ASN A 2 51.04 21.05 -35.44
C ASN A 2 49.68 21.06 -34.70
N SER A 3 48.49 21.18 -35.30
CA SER A 3 47.93 20.72 -36.61
C SER A 3 47.54 19.25 -36.70
N PHE A 4 46.36 19.04 -37.32
CA PHE A 4 45.86 17.84 -38.04
C PHE A 4 45.08 16.72 -37.31
N THR A 5 43.75 16.74 -37.57
CA THR A 5 42.87 15.63 -38.02
C THR A 5 42.89 14.28 -37.27
N THR A 6 41.73 13.71 -36.94
CA THR A 6 40.99 12.89 -37.92
C THR A 6 39.47 12.88 -37.69
N ARG A 7 38.76 13.41 -38.70
CA ARG A 7 37.35 13.18 -39.02
C ARG A 7 37.10 11.69 -39.34
N HIS A 8 35.86 11.22 -39.25
CA HIS A 8 35.11 10.40 -40.22
C HIS A 8 33.98 9.66 -39.47
N ARG A 9 32.73 10.14 -39.57
CA ARG A 9 31.75 9.77 -40.61
C ARG A 9 31.44 8.27 -40.66
N PHE A 10 30.33 7.89 -40.04
CA PHE A 10 29.45 6.84 -40.56
C PHE A 10 27.99 7.33 -40.56
N VAL A 11 27.68 8.12 -41.59
CA VAL A 11 26.31 8.23 -42.09
C VAL A 11 26.15 7.08 -43.07
N SER A 12 25.23 6.16 -42.80
CA SER A 12 24.83 5.12 -43.76
C SER A 12 23.33 5.07 -43.87
N THR A 13 22.81 5.96 -44.71
CA THR A 13 21.49 5.85 -45.30
C THR A 13 21.40 4.56 -46.11
N VAL A 14 20.44 3.69 -45.78
CA VAL A 14 19.96 2.66 -46.72
C VAL A 14 18.46 2.90 -46.90
N LEU A 15 18.07 3.18 -48.13
CA LEU A 15 16.73 3.53 -48.57
C LEU A 15 16.51 2.74 -49.87
N LEU A 16 15.61 1.76 -49.84
CA LEU A 16 15.14 0.84 -50.90
C LEU A 16 14.36 -0.28 -50.13
N LEU A 17 13.13 -0.72 -50.44
CA LEU A 17 12.21 -0.53 -51.57
C LEU A 17 10.74 -0.65 -51.11
N CYS A 18 9.82 -0.01 -51.83
CA CYS A 18 8.41 -0.38 -51.84
C CYS A 18 8.14 -1.49 -52.86
N ALA A 19 7.38 -2.53 -52.50
CA ALA A 19 6.45 -3.23 -53.39
C ALA A 19 5.47 -4.12 -52.59
N PRO A 20 4.15 -4.04 -52.82
CA PRO A 20 3.16 -4.95 -52.24
C PRO A 20 2.86 -6.16 -53.17
N LEU A 21 1.85 -6.96 -52.80
CA LEU A 21 0.97 -7.83 -53.61
C LEU A 21 1.12 -9.37 -53.55
N LEU A 22 0.01 -9.99 -53.09
CA LEU A 22 -0.70 -11.20 -53.58
C LEU A 22 -0.55 -12.55 -52.85
N ALA A 23 -1.74 -13.10 -52.53
CA ALA A 23 -2.13 -14.50 -52.28
C ALA A 23 -1.41 -15.27 -51.16
N GLY A 24 -2.08 -16.10 -50.35
CA GLY A 24 -3.47 -16.54 -50.38
C GLY A 24 -3.56 -18.05 -50.10
N ALA A 25 -4.09 -18.42 -48.94
CA ALA A 25 -4.44 -19.80 -48.59
C ALA A 25 -5.67 -19.79 -47.67
N CYS A 26 -6.56 -20.78 -47.83
CA CYS A 26 -7.90 -20.83 -47.24
C CYS A 26 -8.19 -22.26 -46.77
N GLY A 27 -8.94 -22.42 -45.66
CA GLY A 27 -9.39 -23.71 -45.09
C GLY A 27 -8.30 -24.52 -44.38
N GLU A 28 -8.56 -25.44 -43.43
CA GLU A 28 -9.75 -25.87 -42.67
C GLU A 28 -9.25 -26.39 -41.28
N ALA A 29 -10.01 -26.73 -40.23
CA ALA A 29 -11.45 -26.89 -39.99
C ALA A 29 -11.83 -26.50 -38.53
N GLY A 30 -12.90 -27.08 -37.95
CA GLY A 30 -13.33 -26.89 -36.53
C GLY A 30 -12.62 -27.78 -35.49
N PRO A 31 -13.13 -27.85 -34.24
CA PRO A 31 -14.50 -28.33 -34.00
C PRO A 31 -15.45 -27.34 -33.32
N GLU A 32 -16.75 -27.67 -33.41
CA GLU A 32 -17.87 -26.96 -32.81
C GLU A 32 -17.85 -26.99 -31.27
N VAL A 33 -18.26 -25.87 -30.65
CA VAL A 33 -18.91 -25.87 -29.32
C VAL A 33 -20.10 -24.91 -29.34
N ASP A 34 -21.28 -25.52 -29.47
CA ASP A 34 -22.61 -25.17 -28.95
C ASP A 34 -23.16 -23.72 -29.05
N ALA A 35 -24.38 -23.66 -29.56
CA ALA A 35 -25.18 -22.45 -29.65
C ALA A 35 -25.50 -21.84 -28.28
N VAL A 36 -25.32 -20.52 -28.16
CA VAL A 36 -25.98 -19.75 -27.11
C VAL A 36 -27.40 -19.46 -27.59
N ASP A 37 -28.35 -20.29 -27.15
CA ASP A 37 -29.75 -20.14 -27.53
C ASP A 37 -30.34 -18.83 -26.97
N SER A 38 -31.14 -18.17 -27.78
CA SER A 38 -31.84 -16.92 -27.43
C SER A 38 -33.28 -17.20 -27.02
N GLU A 39 -33.49 -17.82 -25.87
CA GLU A 39 -34.82 -17.94 -25.27
C GLU A 39 -35.03 -16.95 -24.13
N SER A 40 -35.79 -15.91 -24.46
CA SER A 40 -36.44 -14.99 -23.52
C SER A 40 -37.35 -15.73 -22.54
N GLU A 41 -37.37 -15.24 -21.30
CA GLU A 41 -38.02 -15.85 -20.12
C GLU A 41 -39.53 -16.19 -20.28
N PRO A 42 -40.08 -16.96 -19.33
CA PRO A 42 -40.97 -16.27 -18.40
C PRO A 42 -40.65 -16.49 -16.92
N ALA A 43 -41.02 -15.48 -16.12
CA ALA A 43 -40.85 -15.43 -14.68
C ALA A 43 -41.43 -16.66 -13.94
N GLY A 44 -40.55 -17.47 -13.36
CA GLY A 44 -40.90 -18.52 -12.41
C GLY A 44 -40.66 -18.08 -10.97
N LEU A 45 -41.72 -17.90 -10.19
CA LEU A 45 -41.61 -17.79 -8.72
C LEU A 45 -41.08 -19.12 -8.17
N VAL A 46 -39.83 -19.13 -7.70
CA VAL A 46 -39.33 -20.17 -6.78
C VAL A 46 -39.14 -19.54 -5.40
N SER A 47 -39.88 -20.04 -4.42
CA SER A 47 -39.82 -19.56 -3.04
C SER A 47 -38.43 -19.73 -2.44
N ALA A 48 -37.98 -18.69 -1.74
CA ALA A 48 -36.79 -18.76 -0.90
C ALA A 48 -37.03 -19.75 0.26
N ALA A 49 -36.43 -20.93 0.19
CA ALA A 49 -36.04 -21.67 1.37
C ALA A 49 -34.68 -21.12 1.84
N PRO A 50 -34.46 -20.92 3.16
CA PRO A 50 -33.12 -20.64 3.69
C PRO A 50 -32.27 -21.90 3.63
N GLY A 51 -31.81 -22.24 2.42
CA GLY A 51 -30.84 -23.29 2.17
C GLY A 51 -29.46 -22.81 2.57
N GLU A 52 -28.92 -23.39 3.64
CA GLU A 52 -27.52 -23.21 4.03
C GLU A 52 -26.60 -23.66 2.88
N ILE A 53 -25.96 -22.70 2.19
CA ILE A 53 -25.07 -22.99 1.07
C ILE A 53 -23.77 -23.58 1.62
N LYS A 54 -23.80 -24.89 1.81
CA LYS A 54 -22.77 -25.67 2.47
C LYS A 54 -21.47 -25.72 1.66
N GLY A 55 -20.61 -24.72 1.88
CA GLY A 55 -19.20 -24.78 1.51
C GLY A 55 -18.90 -24.64 0.02
N SER A 56 -19.49 -23.65 -0.66
CA SER A 56 -18.86 -23.13 -1.89
C SER A 56 -17.45 -22.64 -1.53
N LYS A 57 -16.42 -23.22 -2.15
CA LYS A 57 -15.04 -22.73 -1.99
C LYS A 57 -15.01 -21.23 -2.36
N PRO A 58 -14.37 -20.37 -1.55
CA PRO A 58 -14.31 -18.95 -1.88
C PRO A 58 -13.59 -18.78 -3.22
N GLY A 59 -14.10 -17.89 -4.06
CA GLY A 59 -13.56 -17.64 -5.38
C GLY A 59 -12.14 -17.05 -5.34
N ARG A 60 -11.53 -16.85 -6.51
CA ARG A 60 -10.31 -16.04 -6.60
C ARG A 60 -10.65 -14.57 -6.34
N CYS A 61 -9.87 -13.87 -5.53
CA CYS A 61 -9.99 -12.42 -5.44
C CYS A 61 -9.72 -11.81 -6.82
N ARG A 62 -10.53 -10.83 -7.21
CA ARG A 62 -10.39 -10.09 -8.48
C ARG A 62 -11.02 -8.70 -8.38
N PRO A 63 -10.58 -7.74 -9.22
CA PRO A 63 -11.30 -6.51 -9.44
C PRO A 63 -12.73 -6.77 -9.95
N THR A 64 -13.66 -5.98 -9.44
CA THR A 64 -15.10 -5.97 -9.74
C THR A 64 -15.69 -4.62 -9.31
N GLY A 65 -17.01 -4.45 -9.32
CA GLY A 65 -17.64 -3.14 -9.43
C GLY A 65 -17.63 -2.63 -10.88
N CYS A 66 -18.52 -1.70 -11.20
CA CYS A 66 -18.66 -1.21 -12.58
C CYS A 66 -17.43 -0.40 -13.04
N SER A 67 -16.71 0.21 -12.09
CA SER A 67 -15.50 1.01 -12.34
C SER A 67 -14.23 0.31 -11.83
N GLY A 68 -14.29 -1.00 -11.59
CA GLY A 68 -13.16 -1.81 -11.12
C GLY A 68 -12.71 -1.51 -9.68
N GLN A 69 -13.49 -0.74 -8.90
CA GLN A 69 -13.08 -0.20 -7.60
C GLN A 69 -13.17 -1.19 -6.43
N VAL A 70 -13.77 -2.37 -6.61
CA VAL A 70 -13.97 -3.37 -5.55
C VAL A 70 -13.09 -4.59 -5.79
N CYS A 71 -12.31 -5.01 -4.79
CA CYS A 71 -11.65 -6.32 -4.79
C CYS A 71 -12.54 -7.34 -4.05
N ALA A 72 -13.01 -8.38 -4.73
CA ALA A 72 -13.85 -9.43 -4.13
C ALA A 72 -13.64 -10.78 -4.83
N ASP A 73 -14.12 -11.87 -4.22
CA ASP A 73 -14.12 -13.20 -4.84
C ASP A 73 -15.39 -13.54 -5.63
N GLN A 74 -16.40 -12.68 -5.57
CA GLN A 74 -17.63 -12.70 -6.36
C GLN A 74 -17.78 -11.42 -7.19
N THR A 75 -18.70 -11.40 -8.17
CA THR A 75 -19.03 -10.14 -8.86
C THR A 75 -19.80 -9.25 -7.91
N VAL A 76 -19.27 -8.08 -7.58
CA VAL A 76 -20.02 -7.02 -6.90
C VAL A 76 -20.48 -6.04 -7.97
N TYR A 77 -21.77 -5.72 -7.96
CA TYR A 77 -22.34 -4.66 -8.79
C TYR A 77 -22.39 -3.37 -7.98
N THR A 78 -21.82 -2.30 -8.53
CA THR A 78 -21.87 -0.94 -8.00
C THR A 78 -22.60 -0.03 -8.98
N THR A 79 -22.88 1.20 -8.59
CA THR A 79 -23.14 2.26 -9.57
C THR A 79 -21.95 2.39 -10.54
N CYS A 80 -22.24 2.76 -11.78
CA CYS A 80 -21.24 3.07 -12.83
C CYS A 80 -20.79 4.53 -12.74
N GLU A 81 -20.52 5.00 -11.53
CA GLU A 81 -19.93 6.31 -11.29
C GLU A 81 -18.43 6.24 -11.58
N TRP A 82 -17.90 7.23 -12.31
CA TRP A 82 -16.47 7.40 -12.49
C TRP A 82 -15.95 8.47 -11.55
N ARG A 83 -14.84 8.17 -10.87
CA ARG A 83 -14.06 9.10 -10.05
C ARG A 83 -12.58 8.83 -10.37
N GLU A 84 -11.74 9.85 -10.42
CA GLU A 84 -10.34 9.70 -10.85
C GLU A 84 -9.56 8.73 -9.95
N GLU A 85 -9.91 8.65 -8.66
CA GLU A 85 -9.31 7.71 -7.71
C GLU A 85 -9.58 6.24 -8.06
N TYR A 86 -10.55 5.94 -8.93
CA TYR A 86 -10.81 4.57 -9.38
C TYR A 86 -9.78 4.07 -10.40
N ALA A 87 -9.13 4.96 -11.16
CA ALA A 87 -8.02 4.60 -12.05
C ALA A 87 -6.87 3.94 -11.26
N CYS A 88 -6.57 4.46 -10.06
CA CYS A 88 -5.52 3.95 -9.18
C CYS A 88 -5.68 2.47 -8.81
N TYR A 89 -6.92 1.98 -8.64
CA TYR A 89 -7.16 0.55 -8.39
C TYR A 89 -6.86 -0.33 -9.61
N GLY A 90 -7.02 0.21 -10.83
CA GLY A 90 -6.62 -0.47 -12.07
C GLY A 90 -5.11 -0.44 -12.32
N ASP A 91 -4.48 0.73 -12.11
CA ASP A 91 -3.08 0.98 -12.47
C ASP A 91 -2.08 0.50 -11.41
N HIS A 92 -2.47 0.53 -10.12
CA HIS A 92 -1.60 0.21 -8.98
C HIS A 92 -2.19 -0.79 -7.98
N GLY A 93 -3.47 -1.14 -8.11
CA GLY A 93 -4.15 -2.02 -7.15
C GLY A 93 -3.72 -3.48 -7.26
N ILE A 94 -3.23 -4.04 -6.15
CA ILE A 94 -3.04 -5.49 -6.00
C ILE A 94 -4.25 -6.04 -5.23
N CYS A 95 -5.16 -6.69 -5.96
CA CYS A 95 -6.34 -7.35 -5.38
C CYS A 95 -6.02 -8.78 -4.95
N GLU A 96 -6.08 -9.05 -3.66
CA GLU A 96 -5.66 -10.33 -3.07
C GLU A 96 -6.45 -10.70 -1.82
N ARG A 97 -6.12 -11.84 -1.21
CA ARG A 97 -6.73 -12.31 0.04
C ARG A 97 -5.80 -12.03 1.21
N ASP A 98 -6.32 -11.38 2.24
CA ASP A 98 -5.58 -11.06 3.47
C ASP A 98 -5.46 -12.25 4.43
N ALA A 99 -4.76 -12.04 5.55
CA ALA A 99 -4.57 -13.06 6.60
C ALA A 99 -5.87 -13.44 7.35
N SER A 100 -6.93 -12.62 7.27
CA SER A 100 -8.26 -12.96 7.78
C SER A 100 -9.08 -13.82 6.82
N GLY A 101 -8.58 -14.03 5.60
CA GLY A 101 -9.25 -14.75 4.54
C GLY A 101 -10.21 -13.89 3.70
N GLN A 102 -10.17 -12.56 3.81
CA GLN A 102 -11.04 -11.63 3.07
C GLN A 102 -10.33 -11.08 1.84
N CYS A 103 -11.07 -10.82 0.76
CA CYS A 103 -10.49 -10.16 -0.42
C CYS A 103 -10.42 -8.64 -0.20
N GLY A 104 -9.30 -8.02 -0.55
CA GLY A 104 -9.09 -6.59 -0.42
C GLY A 104 -7.96 -6.08 -1.31
N TRP A 105 -7.89 -4.75 -1.45
CA TRP A 105 -6.76 -4.08 -2.08
C TRP A 105 -5.60 -4.01 -1.10
N ARG A 106 -4.43 -4.54 -1.47
CA ARG A 106 -3.19 -4.32 -0.70
C ARG A 106 -2.84 -2.83 -0.76
N GLN A 107 -2.65 -2.21 0.40
CA GLN A 107 -2.20 -0.83 0.52
C GLN A 107 -0.70 -0.71 0.24
N THR A 108 -0.31 -0.68 -1.04
CA THR A 108 1.08 -0.40 -1.44
C THR A 108 1.34 1.11 -1.45
N PRO A 109 2.61 1.56 -1.31
CA PRO A 109 2.95 2.98 -1.40
C PRO A 109 2.49 3.63 -2.70
N GLU A 110 2.51 2.90 -3.82
CA GLU A 110 2.10 3.39 -5.14
C GLU A 110 0.59 3.62 -5.21
N LEU A 111 -0.21 2.67 -4.69
CA LEU A 111 -1.67 2.81 -4.62
C LEU A 111 -2.07 3.98 -3.71
N VAL A 112 -1.47 4.07 -2.52
CA VAL A 112 -1.75 5.16 -1.55
C VAL A 112 -1.36 6.53 -2.12
N ALA A 113 -0.23 6.63 -2.83
CA ALA A 113 0.19 7.86 -3.48
C ALA A 113 -0.77 8.27 -4.62
N CYS A 114 -1.19 7.32 -5.47
CA CYS A 114 -2.11 7.59 -6.56
C CYS A 114 -3.49 8.06 -6.07
N LEU A 115 -4.01 7.44 -4.99
CA LEU A 115 -5.30 7.81 -4.36
C LEU A 115 -5.30 9.22 -3.72
N GLY A 116 -4.26 10.03 -3.95
CA GLY A 116 -4.14 11.39 -3.43
C GLY A 116 -3.89 11.43 -1.92
N GLY A 117 -3.27 10.38 -1.38
CA GLY A 117 -3.22 10.06 0.04
C GLY A 117 -2.57 11.13 0.93
N GLY A 118 -3.36 12.11 1.36
CA GLY A 118 -3.34 12.61 2.73
C GLY A 118 -3.84 11.52 3.69
N GLY A 119 -3.19 10.35 3.66
CA GLY A 119 -3.59 9.17 4.40
C GLY A 119 -3.25 9.33 5.88
N GLU A 120 -4.26 9.70 6.67
CA GLU A 120 -4.32 9.39 8.10
C GLU A 120 -4.15 7.87 8.26
N GLU A 121 -2.94 7.49 8.64
CA GLU A 121 -2.44 6.20 9.11
C GLU A 121 -3.16 4.92 8.65
N VAL A 122 -2.46 4.15 7.79
CA VAL A 122 -2.54 2.68 7.82
C VAL A 122 -1.42 2.16 8.73
N PRO A 123 -1.72 1.73 9.96
CA PRO A 123 -0.93 0.76 10.69
C PRO A 123 -1.69 -0.59 10.78
N PRO A 124 -0.98 -1.71 10.97
CA PRO A 124 0.38 -1.75 11.43
C PRO A 124 1.35 -2.41 10.42
N VAL A 125 2.40 -1.67 10.06
CA VAL A 125 3.74 -2.26 10.16
C VAL A 125 4.06 -2.43 11.64
N ASP A 126 3.46 -3.47 12.22
CA ASP A 126 4.05 -4.08 13.40
C ASP A 126 5.26 -4.89 12.88
N GLU A 127 6.38 -4.93 13.58
CA GLU A 127 6.48 -4.59 15.00
C GLU A 127 7.25 -3.29 15.22
N LEU A 128 6.69 -2.45 16.11
CA LEU A 128 7.33 -1.30 16.78
C LEU A 128 7.13 0.08 16.10
N LYS A 129 6.06 0.79 16.53
CA LYS A 129 5.86 2.23 16.31
C LYS A 129 7.12 3.05 16.63
N ARG A 130 7.34 4.17 15.96
CA ARG A 130 8.45 5.10 16.29
C ARG A 130 8.33 5.55 17.75
N CYS A 131 9.45 5.53 18.49
CA CYS A 131 9.50 6.14 19.81
C CYS A 131 9.36 7.66 19.70
N VAL A 132 8.45 8.23 20.47
CA VAL A 132 8.11 9.66 20.49
C VAL A 132 8.36 10.24 21.87
N VAL A 133 8.90 11.46 21.88
CA VAL A 133 8.98 12.29 23.10
C VAL A 133 7.59 12.88 23.35
N THR A 134 7.09 12.68 24.55
CA THR A 134 5.72 12.98 24.96
C THR A 134 5.66 13.27 26.47
N GLY A 135 4.46 13.37 27.04
CA GLY A 135 4.24 14.02 28.35
C GLY A 135 4.22 15.55 28.22
N CYS A 136 3.53 16.21 29.13
CA CYS A 136 3.28 17.66 29.03
C CYS A 136 4.57 18.51 29.18
N SER A 137 5.64 17.92 29.72
CA SER A 137 6.95 18.56 29.86
C SER A 137 8.04 17.84 29.06
N GLY A 138 7.68 16.97 28.11
CA GLY A 138 8.62 16.20 27.29
C GLY A 138 9.42 15.16 28.08
N GLN A 139 8.91 14.71 29.23
CA GLN A 139 9.62 13.82 30.15
C GLN A 139 9.46 12.32 29.82
N VAL A 140 8.55 11.96 28.92
CA VAL A 140 8.25 10.56 28.58
C VAL A 140 8.79 10.25 27.19
N CYS A 141 9.53 9.15 27.03
CA CYS A 141 9.75 8.50 25.75
C CYS A 141 8.86 7.26 25.69
N ALA A 142 8.00 7.14 24.68
CA ALA A 142 7.05 6.03 24.55
C ALA A 142 6.79 5.69 23.08
N ASP A 143 6.12 4.57 22.81
CA ASP A 143 5.70 4.15 21.46
C ASP A 143 4.37 4.81 21.01
N GLN A 144 3.79 5.66 21.87
CA GLN A 144 2.56 6.41 21.64
C GLN A 144 2.55 7.68 22.49
N THR A 145 1.68 8.64 22.15
CA THR A 145 1.48 9.86 22.94
C THR A 145 0.95 9.53 24.34
N VAL A 146 1.70 9.88 25.38
CA VAL A 146 1.30 9.74 26.79
C VAL A 146 1.03 11.14 27.35
N TYR A 147 -0.15 11.31 27.95
CA TYR A 147 -0.49 12.54 28.67
C TYR A 147 -0.12 12.41 30.15
N THR A 148 0.63 13.38 30.65
CA THR A 148 0.99 13.52 32.07
C THR A 148 0.34 14.76 32.66
N THR A 149 0.44 14.91 33.97
CA THR A 149 0.40 16.23 34.63
C THR A 149 1.38 17.20 33.97
N CYS A 150 1.02 18.48 33.91
CA CYS A 150 1.86 19.58 33.42
C CYS A 150 2.69 20.20 34.56
N GLU A 151 3.16 19.36 35.50
CA GLU A 151 4.09 19.79 36.53
C GLU A 151 5.51 19.89 35.95
N TRP A 152 6.24 20.93 36.33
CA TRP A 152 7.63 21.10 35.92
C TRP A 152 8.58 20.66 37.03
N ARG A 153 9.63 19.92 36.66
CA ARG A 153 10.75 19.55 37.51
C ARG A 153 12.05 19.76 36.74
N GLU A 154 13.10 20.23 37.40
CA GLU A 154 14.36 20.62 36.71
C GLU A 154 15.00 19.46 35.94
N GLU A 155 14.84 18.23 36.43
CA GLU A 155 15.29 17.00 35.76
C GLU A 155 14.67 16.81 34.36
N TYR A 156 13.49 17.38 34.07
CA TYR A 156 12.87 17.28 32.75
C TYR A 156 13.63 18.09 31.69
N ALA A 157 14.38 19.11 32.09
CA ALA A 157 15.29 19.83 31.19
C ALA A 157 16.45 18.94 30.70
N CYS A 158 16.81 17.89 31.43
CA CYS A 158 17.85 16.94 31.01
C CYS A 158 17.39 16.10 29.83
N TYR A 159 16.17 15.54 29.88
CA TYR A 159 15.59 14.79 28.75
C TYR A 159 15.50 15.63 27.48
N GLY A 160 15.05 16.88 27.56
CA GLY A 160 14.95 17.77 26.40
C GLY A 160 16.29 18.25 25.80
N LYS A 161 17.39 18.20 26.56
CA LYS A 161 18.72 18.66 26.12
C LYS A 161 19.68 17.53 25.74
N LEU A 162 19.59 16.40 26.43
CA LEU A 162 20.57 15.31 26.41
C LEU A 162 19.92 13.94 26.15
N GLY A 163 18.60 13.82 26.33
CA GLY A 163 17.89 12.56 26.15
C GLY A 163 17.80 12.14 24.69
N VAL A 164 18.15 10.88 24.42
CA VAL A 164 17.88 10.23 23.14
C VAL A 164 16.69 9.28 23.36
N CYS A 165 15.53 9.64 22.80
CA CYS A 165 14.34 8.80 22.84
C CYS A 165 14.40 7.77 21.71
N GLU A 166 14.60 6.51 22.07
CA GLU A 166 14.76 5.42 21.11
C GLU A 166 14.23 4.10 21.69
N ARG A 167 14.45 3.01 20.96
CA ARG A 167 14.04 1.68 21.39
C ARG A 167 15.25 0.88 21.86
N ASP A 168 15.12 0.27 23.03
CA ASP A 168 16.16 -0.54 23.64
C ASP A 168 16.27 -1.94 23.01
N ALA A 169 17.21 -2.75 23.53
CA ALA A 169 17.42 -4.13 23.10
C ALA A 169 16.30 -5.10 23.53
N SER A 170 15.39 -4.69 24.43
CA SER A 170 14.19 -5.46 24.80
C SER A 170 13.00 -5.18 23.87
N GLY A 171 13.13 -4.19 22.99
CA GLY A 171 12.05 -3.72 22.12
C GLY A 171 11.15 -2.69 22.79
N GLN A 172 11.54 -2.06 23.89
CA GLN A 172 10.75 -1.03 24.59
C GLN A 172 11.26 0.38 24.28
N CYS A 173 10.35 1.35 24.12
CA CYS A 173 10.74 2.75 23.99
C CYS A 173 11.18 3.30 25.35
N GLY A 174 12.30 4.00 25.36
CA GLY A 174 12.85 4.61 26.57
C GLY A 174 13.87 5.69 26.23
N TRP A 175 14.28 6.42 27.27
CA TRP A 175 15.46 7.26 27.17
C TRP A 175 16.70 6.37 27.17
N ARG A 176 17.62 6.57 26.23
CA ARG A 176 18.93 5.92 26.26
C ARG A 176 19.68 6.36 27.52
N ASP A 177 20.16 5.41 28.30
CA ASP A 177 21.12 5.65 29.38
C ASP A 177 22.42 6.20 28.80
N THR A 178 22.77 7.44 29.16
CA THR A 178 24.04 8.08 28.79
C THR A 178 24.65 8.76 30.01
N PRO A 179 25.98 8.73 30.19
CA PRO A 179 26.63 9.38 31.34
C PRO A 179 26.31 10.88 31.47
N GLU A 180 26.09 11.55 30.34
CA GLU A 180 25.69 12.95 30.29
C GLU A 180 24.26 13.17 30.80
N LEU A 181 23.32 12.29 30.42
CA LEU A 181 21.95 12.33 30.92
C LEU A 181 21.91 12.01 32.42
N ASP A 182 22.60 10.95 32.85
CA ASP A 182 22.65 10.50 34.24
C ASP A 182 23.21 11.60 35.17
N ALA A 183 24.33 12.22 34.80
CA ALA A 183 24.93 13.31 35.58
C ALA A 183 24.01 14.54 35.65
N CYS A 184 23.29 14.85 34.56
CA CYS A 184 22.29 15.92 34.57
C CYS A 184 21.13 15.57 35.52
N LEU A 185 20.61 14.35 35.48
CA LEU A 185 19.50 13.91 36.34
C LEU A 185 19.91 13.90 37.82
N ALA A 186 21.08 13.38 38.17
CA ALA A 186 21.59 13.34 39.56
C ALA A 186 21.77 14.74 40.17
N SER A 187 22.34 15.67 39.39
CA SER A 187 22.50 17.07 39.83
C SER A 187 21.16 17.80 39.95
N ALA A 188 20.19 17.50 39.08
CA ALA A 188 18.85 18.09 39.12
C ALA A 188 17.97 17.51 40.24
N SER A 189 18.15 16.24 40.61
CA SER A 189 17.45 15.58 41.73
C SER A 189 18.04 15.91 43.10
N GLY A 190 19.16 16.66 43.17
CA GLY A 190 19.84 16.99 44.41
C GLY A 190 20.47 15.78 45.11
N SER A 191 20.84 14.75 44.33
CA SER A 191 21.38 13.49 44.86
C SER A 191 22.91 13.48 45.03
N ASP A 192 23.58 14.58 44.66
CA ASP A 192 25.02 14.81 44.81
C ASP A 192 25.39 15.52 46.14
N ILE A 193 24.71 15.19 47.25
CA ILE A 193 24.94 15.80 48.59
C ILE A 193 24.99 14.78 49.74
#